data_AF-A0A927YPP8-F1
#
_entry.id   AF-A0A927YPP8-F1
#
_cell.length_a   1.000
_cell.length_b   1.000
_cell.length_c   1.000
_cell.angle_alpha   90.00
_cell.angle_beta   90.00
_cell.angle_gamma   90.00
#
_symmetry.space_group_name_H-M   'P 1'
#
loop_
_entity.id
_entity.type
_entity.pdbx_description
1 polymer ?
#
loop_
_entity_poly.entity_id
_entity_poly.type
_entity_poly.pdbx_seq_one_letter_code
_entity_poly.pdbx_strand_id
1 'polypeptide(L)'
;MTNRNLYKGRTSMEKTTYTKWDGFRAIILYVVGCIIPVICCGILPQTRISYDTINILLFTLDYIPILLCLMFVKYEKRGLSSIGIRLTKSWKHIIILLIGTVIMVSINGVFSCIFMEKTHITTLFGSYINILIFLPGAIEEELTCRAYLQTRLRGLIDNEKLVLFIGAFLFLLSHYPVKWCVGKWFLPIDSVILLIILGLVCGIQYNKTNNVWIPIITHFIYNMVQFV
;
A
#
# COMPACT_ATOMS: atom_id res chain seq x y z
N MET A 1 -42.70 23.16 -15.78
CA MET A 1 -42.85 22.95 -14.31
C MET A 1 -43.16 21.46 -14.16
N THR A 2 -42.39 20.58 -13.51
CA THR A 2 -41.58 20.69 -12.29
C THR A 2 -40.43 19.68 -12.30
N ASN A 3 -39.28 20.17 -11.84
CA ASN A 3 -38.06 19.48 -11.42
C ASN A 3 -38.25 18.12 -10.72
N ARG A 4 -37.47 17.11 -11.14
CA ARG A 4 -36.88 16.10 -10.24
C ARG A 4 -35.39 15.92 -10.53
N ASN A 5 -34.65 17.01 -10.31
CA ASN A 5 -33.24 16.97 -9.97
C ASN A 5 -33.08 16.57 -8.49
N LEU A 6 -32.99 15.28 -8.18
CA LEU A 6 -32.58 14.79 -6.86
C LEU A 6 -31.68 13.55 -6.97
N TYR A 7 -30.61 13.66 -7.75
CA TYR A 7 -29.43 12.79 -7.64
C TYR A 7 -28.15 13.61 -7.88
N LYS A 8 -28.07 14.81 -7.27
CA LYS A 8 -26.82 15.57 -7.17
C LYS A 8 -26.09 15.14 -5.90
N GLY A 9 -25.01 14.38 -6.05
CA GLY A 9 -24.17 13.99 -4.92
C GLY A 9 -23.15 12.86 -5.15
N ARG A 10 -23.14 12.18 -6.30
CA ARG A 10 -21.95 11.43 -6.73
C ARG A 10 -21.12 12.36 -7.60
N THR A 11 -19.97 12.80 -7.10
CA THR A 11 -18.81 13.04 -7.98
C THR A 11 -18.56 11.72 -8.68
N SER A 12 -19.18 11.55 -9.83
CA SER A 12 -18.94 10.45 -10.73
C SER A 12 -17.45 10.42 -10.97
N MET A 13 -16.79 9.35 -10.52
CA MET A 13 -15.67 8.84 -11.30
C MET A 13 -16.09 8.97 -12.75
N GLU A 14 -15.37 9.77 -13.54
CA GLU A 14 -15.19 9.36 -14.93
C GLU A 14 -14.82 7.89 -14.83
N LYS A 15 -15.75 7.02 -15.22
CA LYS A 15 -15.52 5.59 -15.34
C LYS A 15 -14.41 5.48 -16.37
N THR A 16 -13.17 5.61 -15.92
CA THR A 16 -12.01 5.11 -16.64
C THR A 16 -12.29 3.63 -16.70
N THR A 17 -12.85 3.22 -17.84
CA THR A 17 -13.19 1.84 -18.11
C THR A 17 -11.86 1.14 -18.29
N TYR A 18 -11.36 0.58 -17.20
CA TYR A 18 -10.21 -0.32 -17.25
C TYR A 18 -10.63 -1.55 -18.04
N THR A 19 -9.78 -1.96 -18.96
CA THR A 19 -10.00 -3.15 -19.78
C THR A 19 -9.55 -4.40 -19.02
N LYS A 20 -9.97 -5.59 -19.47
CA LYS A 20 -9.44 -6.86 -18.92
C LYS A 20 -7.91 -6.90 -18.97
N TRP A 21 -7.31 -6.36 -20.04
CA TRP A 21 -5.87 -6.26 -20.19
C TRP A 21 -5.21 -5.37 -19.15
N ASP A 22 -5.85 -4.28 -18.74
CA ASP A 22 -5.34 -3.43 -17.66
C ASP A 22 -5.29 -4.22 -16.34
N GLY A 23 -6.33 -5.03 -16.06
CA GLY A 23 -6.33 -5.90 -14.89
C GLY A 23 -5.29 -7.02 -14.95
N PHE A 24 -5.06 -7.64 -16.10
CA PHE A 24 -3.97 -8.62 -16.25
C PHE A 24 -2.59 -7.99 -16.05
N ARG A 25 -2.35 -6.80 -16.62
CA ARG A 25 -1.10 -6.04 -16.41
C ARG A 25 -0.90 -5.67 -14.94
N ALA A 26 -1.98 -5.35 -14.24
CA ALA A 26 -1.95 -5.09 -12.81
C ALA A 26 -1.49 -6.30 -11.99
N ILE A 27 -1.97 -7.49 -12.32
CA ILE A 27 -1.51 -8.73 -11.69
C ILE A 27 -0.03 -8.99 -12.01
N ILE A 28 0.40 -8.76 -13.26
CA ILE A 28 1.82 -8.91 -13.65
C ILE A 28 2.70 -7.93 -12.85
N LEU A 29 2.31 -6.65 -12.77
CA LEU A 29 3.05 -5.65 -11.99
C LEU A 29 3.10 -6.06 -10.51
N TYR A 30 2.02 -6.56 -9.94
CA TYR A 30 2.01 -7.04 -8.55
C TYR A 30 2.97 -8.21 -8.33
N VAL A 31 3.01 -9.19 -9.25
CA VAL A 31 3.94 -10.32 -9.12
C VAL A 31 5.40 -9.86 -9.27
N VAL A 32 5.71 -9.08 -10.31
CA VAL A 32 7.07 -8.67 -10.62
C VAL A 32 7.57 -7.56 -9.70
N GLY A 33 6.67 -6.68 -9.28
CA GLY A 33 6.96 -5.52 -8.43
C GLY A 33 6.85 -5.82 -6.94
N CYS A 34 5.92 -6.69 -6.49
CA CYS A 34 5.77 -6.93 -5.04
C CYS A 34 6.31 -8.30 -4.66
N ILE A 35 5.88 -9.37 -5.32
CA ILE A 35 6.22 -10.74 -4.90
C ILE A 35 7.70 -11.08 -5.12
N ILE A 36 8.23 -10.82 -6.32
CA ILE A 36 9.63 -11.15 -6.64
C ILE A 36 10.62 -10.38 -5.76
N PRO A 37 10.52 -9.05 -5.57
CA PRO A 37 11.44 -8.32 -4.71
C PRO A 37 11.39 -8.80 -3.27
N VAL A 38 10.21 -9.11 -2.72
CA VAL A 38 10.10 -9.64 -1.34
C VAL A 38 10.75 -11.03 -1.20
N ILE A 39 10.67 -11.88 -2.23
CA ILE A 39 11.41 -13.15 -2.25
C ILE A 39 12.92 -12.88 -2.25
N CYS A 40 13.40 -11.95 -3.06
CA CYS A 40 14.80 -11.53 -3.05
C CYS A 40 15.22 -11.03 -1.66
N CYS A 41 14.37 -10.27 -0.97
CA CYS A 41 14.62 -9.81 0.39
C CYS A 41 14.77 -10.96 1.40
N GLY A 42 14.08 -12.09 1.19
CA GLY A 42 14.23 -13.28 2.01
C GLY A 42 15.48 -14.10 1.68
N ILE A 43 15.90 -14.15 0.42
CA ILE A 43 17.03 -14.98 -0.04
C ILE A 43 18.38 -14.29 0.19
N LEU A 44 18.49 -12.98 -0.11
CA LEU A 44 19.75 -12.23 -0.06
C LEU A 44 20.51 -12.37 1.28
N PRO A 45 19.85 -12.26 2.46
CA PRO A 45 20.51 -12.43 3.75
C PRO A 45 21.09 -13.84 4.01
N GLN A 46 20.71 -14.84 3.22
CA GLN A 46 21.17 -16.22 3.34
C GLN A 46 22.39 -16.52 2.46
N THR A 47 22.82 -15.55 1.66
CA THR A 47 23.97 -15.68 0.76
C THR A 47 25.28 -15.39 1.50
N ARG A 48 26.41 -15.62 0.82
CA ARG A 48 27.75 -15.26 1.34
C ARG A 48 28.15 -13.81 1.01
N ILE A 49 27.22 -12.99 0.53
CA ILE A 49 27.46 -11.58 0.20
C ILE A 49 27.70 -10.81 1.51
N SER A 50 28.52 -9.76 1.47
CA SER A 50 28.77 -8.92 2.64
C SER A 50 27.47 -8.25 3.12
N TYR A 51 27.40 -8.01 4.43
CA TYR A 51 26.25 -7.35 5.07
C TYR A 51 25.94 -5.97 4.45
N ASP A 52 26.97 -5.17 4.20
CA ASP A 52 26.81 -3.82 3.62
C ASP A 52 26.23 -3.88 2.20
N THR A 53 26.69 -4.83 1.38
CA THR A 53 26.16 -5.02 0.03
C THR A 53 24.72 -5.52 0.06
N ILE A 54 24.36 -6.40 0.99
CA ILE A 54 22.97 -6.85 1.17
C ILE A 54 22.08 -5.65 1.51
N ASN A 55 22.46 -4.80 2.46
CA ASN A 55 21.65 -3.63 2.83
C ASN A 55 21.44 -2.65 1.68
N ILE A 56 22.48 -2.39 0.87
CA ILE A 56 22.37 -1.55 -0.32
C ILE A 56 21.40 -2.18 -1.34
N LEU A 57 21.49 -3.50 -1.56
CA LEU A 57 20.61 -4.21 -2.48
C LEU A 57 19.16 -4.15 -2.00
N LEU A 58 18.90 -4.48 -0.72
CA LEU A 58 17.56 -4.42 -0.13
C LEU A 58 16.95 -3.03 -0.24
N PHE A 59 17.71 -1.99 0.11
CA PHE A 59 17.27 -0.60 -0.05
C PHE A 59 16.96 -0.23 -1.50
N THR A 60 17.74 -0.75 -2.46
CA THR A 60 17.54 -0.48 -3.89
C THR A 60 16.31 -1.21 -4.45
N LEU A 61 15.99 -2.39 -3.90
CA LEU A 61 14.84 -3.20 -4.35
C LEU A 61 13.52 -2.45 -4.17
N ASP A 62 13.35 -1.60 -3.16
CA ASP A 62 12.13 -0.82 -2.92
C ASP A 62 11.86 0.23 -4.02
N TYR A 63 12.86 0.62 -4.80
CA TYR A 63 12.68 1.60 -5.88
C TYR A 63 12.25 0.95 -7.20
N ILE A 64 12.52 -0.35 -7.39
CA ILE A 64 12.19 -1.07 -8.62
C ILE A 64 10.68 -1.05 -8.90
N PRO A 65 9.77 -1.34 -7.95
CA PRO A 65 8.35 -1.43 -8.22
C PRO A 65 7.73 -0.06 -8.47
N ILE A 66 8.28 1.00 -7.85
CA ILE A 66 7.94 2.39 -8.18
C ILE A 66 8.24 2.67 -9.65
N LEU A 67 9.47 2.37 -10.10
CA LEU A 67 9.86 2.57 -11.50
C LEU A 67 9.01 1.74 -12.47
N LEU A 68 8.76 0.47 -12.15
CA LEU A 68 7.90 -0.40 -12.95
C LEU A 68 6.47 0.14 -13.03
N CYS A 69 5.89 0.60 -11.92
CA CYS A 69 4.56 1.22 -11.90
C CYS A 69 4.50 2.44 -12.84
N LEU A 70 5.48 3.34 -12.76
CA LEU A 70 5.57 4.52 -13.63
C LEU A 70 5.76 4.13 -15.11
N MET A 71 6.58 3.11 -15.40
CA MET A 71 6.76 2.57 -16.75
C MET A 71 5.46 2.00 -17.32
N PHE A 72 4.70 1.24 -16.52
CA PHE A 72 3.41 0.68 -16.95
C PHE A 72 2.38 1.79 -17.22
N VAL A 73 2.30 2.81 -16.36
CA VAL A 73 1.43 3.99 -16.59
C VAL A 73 1.81 4.71 -17.89
N LYS A 74 3.11 4.90 -18.14
CA LYS A 74 3.61 5.50 -19.38
C LYS A 74 3.29 4.63 -20.60
N TYR A 75 3.46 3.32 -20.50
CA TYR A 75 3.16 2.35 -21.55
C TYR A 75 1.67 2.35 -21.92
N GLU A 76 0.79 2.47 -20.93
CA GLU A 76 -0.66 2.65 -21.11
C GLU A 76 -1.05 4.01 -21.70
N LYS A 77 -0.07 4.92 -21.91
CA LYS A 77 -0.26 6.31 -22.33
C LYS A 77 -1.22 7.06 -21.39
N ARG A 78 -1.22 6.72 -20.10
CA ARG A 78 -2.01 7.39 -19.06
C ARG A 78 -1.14 8.38 -18.29
N GLY A 79 -1.76 9.43 -17.75
CA GLY A 79 -1.07 10.37 -16.87
C GLY A 79 -0.89 9.82 -15.46
N LEU A 80 0.03 10.39 -14.68
CA LEU A 80 0.22 10.11 -13.23
C LEU A 80 -1.08 10.33 -12.42
N SER A 81 -1.94 11.17 -12.95
CA SER A 81 -3.27 11.46 -12.43
C SER A 81 -4.20 10.22 -12.42
N SER A 82 -3.90 9.18 -13.22
CA SER A 82 -4.61 7.88 -13.27
C SER A 82 -4.25 6.93 -12.12
N ILE A 83 -3.12 7.18 -11.45
CA ILE A 83 -2.67 6.49 -10.24
C ILE A 83 -2.75 7.44 -9.03
N GLY A 84 -3.66 8.42 -9.08
CA GLY A 84 -3.93 9.30 -7.95
C GLY A 84 -2.77 10.20 -7.50
N ILE A 85 -1.68 10.34 -8.26
CA ILE A 85 -0.61 11.31 -7.93
C ILE A 85 -1.13 12.71 -8.26
N ARG A 86 -1.66 13.39 -7.24
CA ARG A 86 -2.26 14.72 -7.33
C ARG A 86 -2.07 15.48 -6.03
N LEU A 87 -1.76 16.77 -6.09
CA LEU A 87 -1.75 17.61 -4.88
C LEU A 87 -3.19 17.78 -4.36
N THR A 88 -3.38 17.61 -3.05
CA THR A 88 -4.68 17.82 -2.42
C THR A 88 -4.92 19.31 -2.17
N LYS A 89 -6.13 19.78 -2.49
CA LYS A 89 -6.62 21.12 -2.11
C LYS A 89 -7.90 21.04 -1.26
N SER A 90 -8.34 19.83 -0.91
CA SER A 90 -9.63 19.60 -0.25
C SER A 90 -9.44 19.24 1.22
N TRP A 91 -10.05 20.02 2.11
CA TRP A 91 -10.12 19.71 3.55
C TRP A 91 -10.73 18.34 3.84
N LYS A 92 -11.63 17.84 2.97
CA LYS A 92 -12.19 16.48 3.12
C LYS A 92 -11.12 15.40 3.03
N HIS A 93 -10.10 15.59 2.20
CA HIS A 93 -9.00 14.62 2.08
C HIS A 93 -8.15 14.61 3.35
N ILE A 94 -7.95 15.78 3.97
CA ILE A 94 -7.24 15.91 5.25
C ILE A 94 -8.02 15.18 6.35
N ILE A 95 -9.34 15.33 6.40
CA ILE A 95 -10.18 14.61 7.37
C ILE A 95 -10.09 13.09 7.16
N ILE A 96 -10.15 12.62 5.91
CA ILE A 96 -10.03 11.19 5.58
C ILE A 96 -8.64 10.64 5.95
N LEU A 97 -7.57 11.43 5.72
CA LEU A 97 -6.22 11.12 6.18
C LEU A 97 -6.19 10.92 7.69
N LEU A 98 -6.65 11.94 8.44
CA LEU A 98 -6.64 11.93 9.90
C LEU A 98 -7.43 10.76 10.48
N ILE A 99 -8.64 10.50 9.96
CA ILE A 99 -9.46 9.38 10.44
C ILE A 99 -8.74 8.04 10.21
N GLY A 100 -8.21 7.79 9.01
CA GLY A 100 -7.53 6.53 8.74
C GLY A 100 -6.26 6.35 9.58
N THR A 101 -5.45 7.40 9.72
CA THR A 101 -4.25 7.38 10.56
C THR A 101 -4.59 7.15 12.03
N VAL A 102 -5.60 7.83 12.59
CA VAL A 102 -6.03 7.62 13.97
C VAL A 102 -6.50 6.19 14.18
N ILE A 103 -7.31 5.66 13.28
CA ILE A 103 -7.77 4.25 13.33
C ILE A 103 -6.56 3.30 13.38
N MET A 104 -5.59 3.46 12.47
CA MET A 104 -4.43 2.57 12.41
C MET A 104 -3.55 2.65 13.65
N VAL A 105 -3.24 3.87 14.11
CA VAL A 105 -2.41 4.08 15.30
C VAL A 105 -3.10 3.54 16.55
N SER A 106 -4.41 3.78 16.72
CA SER A 106 -5.16 3.26 17.86
C SER A 106 -5.23 1.74 17.88
N ILE A 107 -5.51 1.11 16.72
CA ILE A 107 -5.54 -0.36 16.62
C ILE A 107 -4.15 -0.94 16.92
N ASN A 108 -3.09 -0.36 16.36
CA ASN A 108 -1.72 -0.81 16.64
C ASN A 108 -1.38 -0.73 18.14
N GLY A 109 -1.75 0.38 18.80
CA GLY A 109 -1.55 0.55 20.24
C GLY A 109 -2.32 -0.48 21.09
N VAL A 110 -3.58 -0.78 20.72
CA VAL A 110 -4.36 -1.82 21.40
C VAL A 110 -3.72 -3.20 21.24
N PHE A 111 -3.29 -3.57 20.02
CA PHE A 111 -2.61 -4.84 19.77
C PHE A 111 -1.30 -4.94 20.56
N SER A 112 -0.52 -3.87 20.60
CA SER A 112 0.73 -3.81 21.38
C SER A 112 0.50 -4.08 22.87
N CYS A 113 -0.55 -3.49 23.45
CA CYS A 113 -0.95 -3.74 24.84
C CYS A 113 -1.40 -5.19 25.09
N ILE A 114 -2.12 -5.80 24.15
CA ILE A 114 -2.66 -7.16 24.29
C ILE A 114 -1.56 -8.23 24.12
N PHE A 115 -0.71 -8.08 23.12
CA PHE A 115 0.29 -9.09 22.74
C PHE A 115 1.63 -8.93 23.47
N MET A 116 1.75 -7.98 24.41
CA MET A 116 2.93 -7.72 25.24
C MET A 116 4.24 -7.56 24.46
N GLU A 117 4.18 -7.16 23.19
CA GLU A 117 5.34 -6.52 22.58
C GLU A 117 5.50 -5.19 23.31
N LYS A 118 6.63 -5.03 24.01
CA LYS A 118 7.03 -3.71 24.52
C LYS A 118 7.18 -2.85 23.27
N THR A 119 6.13 -2.13 22.87
CA THR A 119 6.29 -0.95 22.04
C THR A 119 7.23 -0.08 22.81
N HIS A 120 8.47 -0.03 22.34
CA HIS A 120 9.43 0.92 22.80
C HIS A 120 8.89 2.25 22.29
N ILE A 121 7.97 2.88 23.02
CA ILE A 121 7.60 4.29 22.85
C ILE A 121 8.80 5.18 23.27
N THR A 122 10.01 4.76 22.91
CA THR A 122 11.27 5.42 23.02
C THR A 122 11.70 5.72 21.60
N THR A 123 11.39 6.97 21.23
CA THR A 123 11.77 7.70 20.02
C THR A 123 10.87 7.52 18.79
N LEU A 124 9.69 8.15 18.83
CA LEU A 124 8.90 8.56 17.64
C LEU A 124 9.74 9.28 16.54
N PHE A 125 11.01 9.61 16.86
CA PHE A 125 12.03 10.24 16.01
C PHE A 125 13.38 9.50 16.05
N GLY A 126 13.38 8.17 16.26
CA GLY A 126 14.55 7.30 16.39
C GLY A 126 15.34 7.16 15.08
N SER A 127 16.10 8.21 14.76
CA SER A 127 16.98 8.40 13.60
C SER A 127 16.26 8.74 12.28
N TYR A 128 16.80 9.74 11.58
CA TYR A 128 16.45 10.10 10.20
C TYR A 128 16.49 8.91 9.22
N ILE A 129 17.19 7.83 9.60
CA ILE A 129 17.32 6.58 8.84
C ILE A 129 15.96 5.88 8.71
N ASN A 130 15.11 5.90 9.73
CA ASN A 130 13.78 5.28 9.66
C ASN A 130 12.89 5.95 8.60
N ILE A 131 13.02 7.27 8.43
CA ILE A 131 12.32 7.99 7.35
C ILE A 131 12.82 7.54 5.99
N LEU A 132 14.14 7.39 5.84
CA LEU A 132 14.75 6.94 4.58
C LEU A 132 14.35 5.52 4.20
N ILE A 133 14.02 4.66 5.17
CA ILE A 133 13.60 3.28 4.92
C ILE A 133 12.08 3.18 4.72
N PHE A 134 11.28 3.70 5.66
CA PHE A 134 9.84 3.46 5.66
C PHE A 134 9.07 4.32 4.66
N LEU A 135 9.56 5.51 4.29
CA LEU A 135 8.86 6.35 3.32
C LEU A 135 8.92 5.74 1.91
N PRO A 136 10.08 5.32 1.36
CA PRO A 136 10.13 4.61 0.09
C PRO A 136 9.26 3.35 0.06
N GLY A 137 9.31 2.51 1.11
CA GLY A 137 8.45 1.32 1.22
C GLY A 137 6.97 1.67 1.18
N ALA A 138 6.52 2.65 1.97
CA ALA A 138 5.12 3.09 1.94
C ALA A 138 4.70 3.67 0.56
N ILE A 139 5.60 4.38 -0.12
CA ILE A 139 5.36 4.88 -1.48
C ILE A 139 5.22 3.70 -2.45
N GLU A 140 6.16 2.76 -2.41
CA GLU A 140 6.22 1.58 -3.27
C GLU A 140 4.95 0.75 -3.14
N GLU A 141 4.63 0.33 -1.92
CA GLU A 141 3.50 -0.54 -1.62
C GLU A 141 2.16 0.10 -1.98
N GLU A 142 1.95 1.39 -1.69
CA GLU A 142 0.67 2.05 -1.98
C GLU A 142 0.52 2.42 -3.47
N LEU A 143 1.62 2.72 -4.18
CA LEU A 143 1.60 2.91 -5.63
C LEU A 143 1.27 1.61 -6.36
N THR A 144 1.91 0.51 -5.99
CA THR A 144 1.68 -0.79 -6.62
C THR A 144 0.31 -1.34 -6.24
N CYS A 145 -0.05 -1.36 -4.95
CA CYS A 145 -1.25 -2.03 -4.47
C CYS A 145 -2.53 -1.21 -4.63
N ARG A 146 -2.53 0.10 -4.32
CA ARG A 146 -3.76 0.93 -4.41
C ARG A 146 -3.85 1.65 -5.73
N ALA A 147 -2.81 2.38 -6.05
CA ALA A 147 -2.87 3.31 -7.16
C ALA A 147 -2.97 2.58 -8.50
N TYR A 148 -2.17 1.51 -8.66
CA TYR A 148 -2.15 0.71 -9.88
C TYR A 148 -3.04 -0.54 -9.78
N LEU A 149 -2.76 -1.45 -8.85
CA LEU A 149 -3.45 -2.75 -8.78
C LEU A 149 -4.95 -2.62 -8.50
N GLN A 150 -5.34 -1.97 -7.40
CA GLN A 150 -6.75 -1.82 -7.02
C GLN A 150 -7.57 -1.09 -8.09
N THR A 151 -7.02 -0.07 -8.76
CA THR A 151 -7.75 0.63 -9.83
C THR A 151 -7.97 -0.26 -11.05
N ARG A 152 -6.94 -0.95 -11.51
CA ARG A 152 -6.96 -1.70 -12.76
C ARG A 152 -7.60 -3.08 -12.65
N LEU A 153 -7.62 -3.67 -11.46
CA LEU A 153 -8.44 -4.85 -11.16
C LEU A 153 -9.93 -4.64 -11.47
N ARG A 154 -10.40 -3.40 -11.51
CA ARG A 154 -11.77 -3.08 -11.97
C ARG A 154 -12.05 -3.48 -13.43
N GLY A 155 -11.02 -3.70 -14.24
CA GLY A 155 -11.18 -4.25 -15.58
C GLY A 155 -11.46 -5.76 -15.62
N LEU A 156 -11.24 -6.47 -14.51
CA LEU A 156 -11.57 -7.89 -14.34
C LEU A 156 -12.76 -8.10 -13.40
N ILE A 157 -12.97 -7.18 -12.44
CA ILE A 157 -13.97 -7.31 -11.38
C ILE A 157 -14.79 -6.02 -11.27
N ASP A 158 -16.07 -6.11 -11.61
CA ASP A 158 -16.97 -4.96 -11.61
C ASP A 158 -17.34 -4.47 -10.20
N ASN A 159 -17.21 -5.31 -9.17
CA ASN A 159 -17.59 -4.98 -7.81
C ASN A 159 -16.44 -4.28 -7.05
N GLU A 160 -16.61 -2.97 -6.76
CA GLU A 160 -15.62 -2.15 -6.05
C GLU A 160 -15.26 -2.68 -4.67
N LYS A 161 -16.26 -3.13 -3.91
CA LYS A 161 -16.04 -3.64 -2.55
C LYS A 161 -15.24 -4.93 -2.61
N LEU A 162 -15.56 -5.80 -3.57
CA LEU A 162 -14.82 -7.04 -3.77
C LEU A 162 -13.36 -6.75 -4.15
N VAL A 163 -13.10 -5.79 -5.03
CA VAL A 163 -11.73 -5.37 -5.39
C VAL A 163 -10.97 -4.79 -4.20
N LEU A 164 -11.64 -4.03 -3.33
CA LEU A 164 -11.05 -3.56 -2.07
C LEU A 164 -10.61 -4.74 -1.18
N PHE A 165 -11.49 -5.73 -0.95
CA PHE A 165 -11.16 -6.90 -0.13
C PHE A 165 -10.04 -7.75 -0.75
N ILE A 166 -10.09 -8.00 -2.06
CA ILE A 166 -9.04 -8.71 -2.78
C ILE A 166 -7.72 -7.94 -2.68
N GLY A 167 -7.73 -6.62 -2.86
CA GLY A 167 -6.55 -5.78 -2.74
C GLY A 167 -5.94 -5.79 -1.34
N ALA A 168 -6.76 -5.86 -0.27
CA ALA A 168 -6.26 -6.02 1.09
C ALA A 168 -5.67 -7.41 1.33
N PHE A 169 -6.28 -8.46 0.75
CA PHE A 169 -5.75 -9.82 0.86
C PHE A 169 -4.45 -10.02 0.08
N LEU A 170 -4.35 -9.48 -1.14
CA LEU A 170 -3.10 -9.47 -1.92
C LEU A 170 -2.00 -8.68 -1.19
N PHE A 171 -2.36 -7.57 -0.54
CA PHE A 171 -1.41 -6.83 0.30
C PHE A 171 -0.90 -7.69 1.47
N LEU A 172 -1.76 -8.42 2.17
CA LEU A 172 -1.32 -9.40 3.17
C LEU A 172 -0.40 -10.47 2.54
N LEU A 173 -0.81 -11.04 1.40
CA LEU A 173 -0.08 -12.12 0.75
C LEU A 173 1.33 -11.72 0.31
N SER A 174 1.57 -10.46 -0.03
CA SER A 174 2.92 -10.01 -0.40
C SER A 174 3.91 -10.07 0.77
N HIS A 175 3.45 -10.22 2.02
CA HIS A 175 4.30 -10.28 3.20
C HIS A 175 4.71 -11.71 3.62
N TYR A 176 4.08 -12.74 3.05
CA TYR A 176 4.43 -14.13 3.34
C TYR A 176 5.74 -14.62 2.69
N PRO A 177 6.07 -14.27 1.42
CA PRO A 177 7.22 -14.85 0.73
C PRO A 177 8.56 -14.68 1.45
N VAL A 178 8.79 -13.53 2.08
CA VAL A 178 10.02 -13.30 2.87
C VAL A 178 10.13 -14.27 4.05
N LYS A 179 9.01 -14.62 4.71
CA LYS A 179 8.99 -15.58 5.80
C LYS A 179 9.23 -17.01 5.30
N TRP A 180 8.63 -17.37 4.17
CA TRP A 180 8.84 -18.68 3.55
C TRP A 180 10.30 -18.91 3.19
N CYS A 181 10.99 -17.87 2.71
CA CYS A 181 12.42 -17.95 2.40
C CYS A 181 13.27 -18.28 3.63
N VAL A 182 12.88 -17.84 4.83
CA VAL A 182 13.59 -18.12 6.09
C VAL A 182 13.01 -19.32 6.85
N GLY A 183 12.26 -20.20 6.17
CA GLY A 183 11.71 -21.43 6.74
C GLY A 183 10.49 -21.25 7.64
N LYS A 184 9.88 -20.05 7.68
CA LYS A 184 8.67 -19.75 8.45
C LYS A 184 7.45 -19.74 7.54
N TRP A 185 6.48 -20.60 7.82
CA TRP A 185 5.27 -20.73 6.97
C TRP A 185 4.19 -19.67 7.25
N PHE A 186 4.12 -19.17 8.49
CA PHE A 186 3.06 -18.29 8.95
C PHE A 186 3.59 -16.98 9.53
N LEU A 187 2.84 -15.90 9.27
CA LEU A 187 2.97 -14.65 10.01
C LEU A 187 2.28 -14.78 11.38
N PRO A 188 2.75 -14.05 12.41
CA PRO A 188 2.02 -13.89 13.65
C PRO A 188 0.58 -13.40 13.41
N ILE A 189 -0.38 -13.88 14.20
CA ILE A 189 -1.81 -13.62 13.98
C ILE A 189 -2.16 -12.12 14.07
N ASP A 190 -1.51 -11.42 15.00
CA ASP A 190 -1.56 -9.97 15.16
C ASP A 190 -1.13 -9.26 13.86
N SER A 191 0.00 -9.65 13.28
CA SER A 191 0.51 -9.10 12.03
C SER A 191 -0.44 -9.36 10.86
N VAL A 192 -1.03 -10.56 10.78
CA VAL A 192 -2.04 -10.89 9.75
C VAL A 192 -3.25 -9.95 9.85
N ILE A 193 -3.77 -9.75 11.06
CA ILE A 193 -4.93 -8.88 11.29
C ILE A 193 -4.58 -7.43 10.97
N LEU A 194 -3.45 -6.93 11.47
CA LEU A 194 -3.00 -5.55 11.25
C LEU A 194 -2.77 -5.26 9.77
N LEU A 195 -2.14 -6.17 9.02
CA LEU A 195 -1.92 -6.01 7.57
C LEU A 195 -3.21 -5.99 6.77
N ILE A 196 -4.19 -6.84 7.12
CA ILE A 196 -5.52 -6.79 6.47
C ILE A 196 -6.21 -5.45 6.75
N ILE A 197 -6.20 -5.00 8.02
CA ILE A 197 -6.84 -3.75 8.42
C ILE A 197 -6.16 -2.57 7.74
N LEU A 198 -4.83 -2.50 7.75
CA LEU A 198 -4.05 -1.49 7.05
C LEU A 198 -4.42 -1.46 5.57
N GLY A 199 -4.45 -2.62 4.93
CA GLY A 199 -4.78 -2.71 3.51
C GLY A 199 -6.20 -2.24 3.19
N LEU A 200 -7.17 -2.53 4.07
CA LEU A 200 -8.54 -2.03 3.95
C LEU A 200 -8.61 -0.51 4.18
N VAL A 201 -7.96 0.02 5.21
CA VAL A 201 -7.96 1.46 5.52
C VAL A 201 -7.34 2.24 4.37
N CYS A 202 -6.14 1.87 3.92
CA CYS A 202 -5.47 2.50 2.78
C CYS A 202 -6.32 2.42 1.51
N GLY A 203 -6.92 1.26 1.23
CA GLY A 203 -7.79 1.07 0.07
C GLY A 203 -9.06 1.92 0.12
N ILE A 204 -9.68 2.08 1.29
CA ILE A 204 -10.84 2.97 1.50
C ILE A 204 -10.43 4.42 1.31
N GLN A 205 -9.32 4.86 1.93
CA GLN A 205 -8.82 6.22 1.77
C GLN A 205 -8.56 6.56 0.30
N TYR A 206 -7.93 5.64 -0.43
CA TYR A 206 -7.71 5.80 -1.86
C TYR A 206 -9.03 5.91 -2.64
N ASN A 207 -9.98 4.98 -2.45
CA ASN A 207 -11.27 5.01 -3.15
C ASN A 207 -12.07 6.31 -2.88
N LYS A 208 -11.97 6.85 -1.65
CA LYS A 208 -12.69 8.07 -1.27
C LYS A 208 -12.05 9.36 -1.77
N THR A 209 -10.74 9.35 -2.02
CA THR A 209 -9.99 10.58 -2.34
C THR A 209 -9.42 10.59 -3.77
N ASN A 210 -9.31 9.43 -4.40
CA ASN A 210 -8.57 9.21 -5.64
C ASN A 210 -7.17 9.88 -5.60
N ASN A 211 -6.53 9.79 -4.44
CA ASN A 211 -5.25 10.42 -4.15
C ASN A 211 -4.37 9.44 -3.39
N VAL A 212 -3.25 9.03 -4.00
CA VAL A 212 -2.34 8.03 -3.41
C VAL A 212 -1.53 8.59 -2.25
N TRP A 213 -1.33 9.91 -2.17
CA TRP A 213 -0.60 10.51 -1.06
C TRP A 213 -1.30 10.31 0.28
N ILE A 214 -2.63 10.18 0.28
CA ILE A 214 -3.41 9.95 1.50
C ILE A 214 -3.06 8.61 2.16
N PRO A 215 -3.22 7.45 1.50
CA PRO A 215 -2.80 6.18 2.07
C PRO A 215 -1.29 6.09 2.30
N ILE A 216 -0.43 6.68 1.44
CA ILE A 216 1.02 6.71 1.66
C ILE A 216 1.36 7.33 3.03
N ILE A 217 0.77 8.49 3.35
CA ILE A 217 1.04 9.16 4.63
C ILE A 217 0.50 8.33 5.81
N THR A 218 -0.70 7.75 5.70
CA THR A 218 -1.25 6.89 6.75
C THR A 218 -0.37 5.67 6.99
N HIS A 219 0.05 4.98 5.92
CA HIS A 219 0.91 3.81 6.00
C HIS A 219 2.29 4.17 6.57
N PHE A 220 2.92 5.23 6.06
CA PHE A 220 4.20 5.71 6.59
C PHE A 220 4.13 5.99 8.11
N ILE A 221 3.09 6.69 8.57
CA ILE A 221 2.90 6.96 10.01
C ILE A 221 2.68 5.66 10.78
N TYR A 222 1.90 4.71 10.24
CA TYR A 222 1.73 3.40 10.84
C TYR A 222 3.07 2.68 11.04
N ASN A 223 3.92 2.62 10.00
CA ASN A 223 5.24 1.98 10.10
C ASN A 223 6.13 2.69 11.13
N MET A 224 6.10 4.02 11.17
CA MET A 224 6.83 4.80 12.17
C MET A 224 6.38 4.54 13.61
N VAL A 225 5.13 4.14 13.83
CA VAL A 225 4.60 3.84 15.18
C VAL A 225 4.77 2.35 15.52
N GLN A 226 4.79 1.46 14.53
CA GLN A 226 4.95 0.03 14.74
C GLN A 226 6.40 -0.38 15.02
N PHE A 227 7.36 0.20 14.29
CA PHE A 227 8.78 -0.19 14.35
C PHE A 227 9.65 0.72 15.25
N VAL A 228 9.00 1.58 16.03
CA VAL A 228 9.60 2.36 17.12
C VAL A 228 9.15 1.74 18.43
#